data_AF-A0A367MC07-F1
#
_entry.id   AF-A0A367MC07-F1
#
_cell.length_a   1.000
_cell.length_b   1.000
_cell.length_c   1.000
_cell.angle_alpha   90.00
_cell.angle_beta   90.00
_cell.angle_gamma   90.00
#
_symmetry.space_group_name_H-M   'P 1'
#
loop_
_entity.id
_entity.type
_entity.pdbx_description
1 polymer ?
#
loop_
_entity_poly.entity_id
_entity_poly.type
_entity_poly.pdbx_seq_one_letter_code
_entity_poly.pdbx_strand_id
1 'polypeptide(L)' 'MREHGLLYVRHKEAVDIPPCDSKEICSLKIHFLPCDKVATSAACYTPFHPEYPNKGYFDMRGMSCRS' A
#
# COMPACT_ATOMS: atom_id res chain seq x y z
N MET A 1 -25.46 2.41 19.58
CA MET A 1 -24.00 2.27 19.79
C MET A 1 -23.52 0.81 19.92
N ARG A 2 -24.36 -0.23 19.83
CA ARG A 2 -23.92 -1.64 19.97
C ARG A 2 -23.66 -2.38 18.64
N GLU A 3 -24.10 -1.83 17.51
CA GLU A 3 -24.06 -2.54 16.23
C GLU A 3 -22.89 -2.17 15.32
N HIS A 4 -22.14 -1.10 15.64
CA HIS A 4 -20.98 -0.71 14.81
C HIS A 4 -19.83 -1.73 14.90
N GLY A 5 -19.74 -2.56 15.95
CA GLY A 5 -18.60 -3.46 16.16
C GLY A 5 -18.62 -4.77 15.37
N LEU A 6 -19.78 -5.18 14.82
CA LEU A 6 -19.95 -6.49 14.18
C LEU A 6 -19.49 -6.52 12.71
N LEU A 7 -19.22 -5.35 12.12
CA LEU A 7 -18.84 -5.21 10.71
C LEU A 7 -17.35 -4.86 10.50
N TYR A 8 -16.59 -4.65 11.58
CA TYR A 8 -15.16 -4.40 11.48
C TYR A 8 -14.39 -5.71 11.59
N VAL A 9 -13.76 -6.11 10.48
CA VAL A 9 -12.78 -7.18 10.49
C VAL A 9 -11.41 -6.59 10.80
N ARG A 10 -10.66 -7.21 11.72
CA ARG A 10 -9.27 -6.82 11.99
C ARG A 10 -8.35 -7.56 11.04
N HIS A 11 -7.84 -6.84 10.04
CA HIS A 11 -6.84 -7.38 9.13
C HIS A 11 -5.41 -7.13 9.64
N LYS A 12 -4.50 -8.07 9.38
CA LYS A 12 -3.07 -7.94 9.64
C LYS A 12 -2.29 -8.56 8.48
N GLU A 13 -1.37 -7.79 7.92
CA GLU A 13 -0.41 -8.26 6.92
C GLU A 13 0.99 -7.86 7.32
N ALA A 14 1.96 -8.75 7.08
CA ALA A 14 3.37 -8.45 7.19
C ALA A 14 3.90 -8.18 5.78
N VAL A 15 4.63 -7.08 5.63
CA VAL A 15 5.18 -6.63 4.35
C VAL A 15 6.66 -6.34 4.52
N ASP A 16 7.43 -6.64 3.49
CA ASP A 16 8.84 -6.30 3.48
C ASP A 16 9.02 -4.79 3.33
N ILE A 17 10.05 -4.26 3.97
CA ILE A 17 10.44 -2.86 3.82
C ILE A 17 11.61 -2.84 2.83
N PRO A 18 11.50 -2.11 1.71
CA PRO A 18 12.62 -1.99 0.77
C PRO A 18 13.84 -1.35 1.47
N PRO A 19 15.07 -1.67 1.03
CA PRO A 19 16.29 -1.18 1.67
C PRO A 19 16.28 0.35 1.80
N CYS A 20 16.44 0.88 3.02
CA CYS A 20 16.42 2.31 3.32
C CYS A 20 17.82 2.96 3.29
N ASP A 21 18.85 2.21 2.91
CA ASP A 21 20.25 2.55 3.16
C ASP A 21 20.85 3.51 2.12
N SER A 22 20.07 3.90 1.10
CA SER A 22 20.51 4.83 0.07
C SER A 22 20.16 6.27 0.42
N LYS A 23 21.07 7.21 0.11
CA LYS A 23 20.85 8.67 0.25
C LYS A 23 19.67 9.20 -0.58
N GLU A 24 19.05 8.37 -1.40
CA GLU A 24 17.98 8.71 -2.33
C GLU A 24 16.58 8.38 -1.80
N ILE A 25 16.46 7.97 -0.52
CA ILE A 25 15.17 7.65 0.10
C ILE A 25 14.76 8.77 1.07
N CYS A 26 13.71 9.50 0.72
CA CYS A 26 13.16 10.56 1.56
C CYS A 26 11.99 10.08 2.43
N SER A 27 11.26 9.05 1.98
CA SER A 27 10.08 8.56 2.70
C SER A 27 9.76 7.10 2.39
N LEU A 28 9.31 6.38 3.41
CA LEU A 28 8.62 5.10 3.27
C LEU A 28 7.12 5.39 3.08
N LYS A 29 6.52 4.78 2.05
CA LYS A 29 5.12 4.95 1.70
C LYS A 29 4.41 3.61 1.82
N ILE A 30 3.25 3.64 2.45
CA ILE A 30 2.36 2.48 2.64
C ILE A 30 1.15 2.66 1.72
N HIS A 31 0.88 1.66 0.90
CA HIS A 31 -0.24 1.61 -0.03
C HIS A 31 -1.25 0.59 0.46
N PHE A 32 -2.49 1.02 0.65
CA PHE A 32 -3.62 0.12 0.85
C PHE A 32 -4.19 -0.22 -0.53
N LEU A 33 -4.10 -1.50 -0.89
CA LEU A 33 -4.55 -2.05 -2.15
C LEU A 33 -5.91 -2.74 -1.95
N PRO A 34 -6.62 -3.08 -3.04
CA PRO A 34 -7.80 -3.93 -2.95
C PRO A 34 -7.51 -5.25 -2.22
N CYS A 35 -8.56 -5.86 -1.68
CA CYS A 35 -8.50 -7.19 -1.06
C CYS A 35 -7.63 -7.23 0.20
N ASP A 36 -7.70 -6.15 0.96
CA ASP A 36 -6.94 -5.93 2.19
C ASP A 36 -5.43 -6.08 2.01
N LYS A 37 -4.92 -5.96 0.79
CA LYS A 37 -3.49 -6.05 0.53
C LYS A 37 -2.78 -4.76 0.87
N VAL A 38 -1.59 -4.87 1.44
CA VAL A 38 -0.71 -3.74 1.75
C VAL A 38 0.58 -3.88 0.97
N ALA A 39 1.07 -2.77 0.42
CA ALA A 39 2.37 -2.71 -0.24
C ALA A 39 3.20 -1.53 0.26
N THR A 40 4.51 -1.66 0.19
CA THR A 40 5.46 -0.63 0.61
C THR A 40 6.25 -0.11 -0.59
N SER A 41 6.67 1.14 -0.51
CA SER A 41 7.64 1.72 -1.45
C SER A 41 8.49 2.76 -0.76
N ALA A 42 9.80 2.74 -0.97
CA ALA A 42 10.70 3.81 -0.56
C ALA A 42 10.92 4.74 -1.76
N ALA A 43 10.55 6.01 -1.62
CA ALA A 43 10.72 7.00 -2.69
C ALA A 43 10.75 8.42 -2.15
N CYS A 44 11.49 9.30 -2.83
CA CYS A 44 11.35 10.75 -2.67
C CYS A 44 10.19 11.35 -3.47
N TYR A 45 9.77 10.64 -4.51
CA TYR A 45 8.84 11.18 -5.49
C TYR A 45 7.38 11.08 -5.07
N THR A 46 6.54 12.00 -5.59
CA THR A 46 5.08 11.90 -5.46
C THR A 46 4.54 10.82 -6.40
N PRO A 47 3.35 10.25 -6.11
CA PRO A 47 2.73 9.18 -6.93
C PRO A 47 2.65 9.45 -8.44
N PHE A 48 2.56 10.72 -8.85
CA PHE A 48 2.44 11.11 -10.25
C PHE A 48 3.79 11.29 -10.97
N HIS A 49 4.91 11.18 -10.26
CA HIS A 49 6.23 11.34 -10.85
C HIS A 49 6.57 10.16 -11.77
N PRO A 50 7.24 10.39 -12.91
CA PRO A 50 7.63 9.32 -13.83
C PRO A 50 8.55 8.27 -13.21
N GLU A 51 9.33 8.61 -12.19
CA GLU A 51 10.22 7.68 -11.49
C GLU A 51 9.61 7.11 -10.20
N TYR A 52 8.31 7.33 -9.97
CA TYR A 52 7.66 6.75 -8.82
C TYR A 52 7.68 5.21 -8.91
N PRO A 53 8.18 4.50 -7.89
CA PRO A 53 8.25 3.04 -7.92
C PRO A 53 6.86 2.42 -7.89
N ASN A 54 6.74 1.23 -8.47
CA ASN A 54 5.54 0.38 -8.37
C ASN A 54 4.23 1.04 -8.87
N LYS A 55 4.27 1.73 -10.00
CA LYS A 55 3.09 2.42 -10.58
C LYS A 55 1.90 1.51 -10.88
N GLY A 56 2.13 0.22 -11.10
CA GLY A 56 1.05 -0.76 -11.34
C GLY A 56 0.03 -0.83 -10.19
N TYR A 57 0.36 -0.35 -8.99
CA TYR A 57 -0.57 -0.21 -7.88
C TYR A 57 -1.77 0.70 -8.23
N PHE A 58 -1.55 1.72 -9.05
CA PHE A 58 -2.59 2.67 -9.45
C PHE A 58 -3.55 2.11 -10.52
N ASP A 59 -3.14 1.03 -11.19
CA ASP A 59 -3.91 0.37 -12.24
C ASP A 59 -4.79 -0.76 -11.70
N MET A 60 -4.70 -1.09 -10.40
CA MET A 60 -5.50 -2.14 -9.74
C MET A 60 -6.97 -1.75 -9.52
N ARG A 61 -7.43 -0.61 -10.06
CA ARG A 61 -8.84 -0.20 -9.98
C ARG A 61 -9.73 -1.22 -10.68
N GLY A 62 -10.71 -1.75 -9.95
CA GLY A 62 -11.69 -2.71 -10.49
C GLY A 62 -11.26 -4.18 -10.41
N MET A 63 -10.13 -4.50 -9.78
CA MET A 63 -9.82 -5.90 -9.46
C MET A 63 -10.80 -6.42 -8.40
N SER A 64 -11.54 -7.47 -8.77
CA SER A 64 -12.35 -8.22 -7.81
C SER A 64 -11.45 -9.10 -6.95
N CYS A 65 -11.73 -9.14 -5.65
CA CYS A 65 -11.07 -10.07 -4.75
C CYS A 65 -11.57 -11.47 -5.06
N ARG A 66 -10.65 -12.37 -5.43
CA ARG A 66 -11.00 -13.79 -5.46
C ARG A 66 -11.36 -14.21 -4.05
N SER A 67 -12.60 -14.68 -3.90
CA SER A 67 -13.16 -15.31 -2.71
C SER A 67 -12.35 -16.52 -2.28
#